data_AF-A0A8X6FPJ6-F1
#
_entry.id   AF-A0A8X6FPJ6-F1
#
_cell.length_a   1.000
_cell.length_b   1.000
_cell.length_c   1.000
_cell.angle_alpha   90.00
_cell.angle_beta   90.00
_cell.angle_gamma   90.00
#
_symmetry.space_group_name_H-M   'P 1'
#
loop_
_entity.id
_entity.type
_entity.pdbx_description
1 polymer ?
#
loop_
_entity_poly.entity_id
_entity_poly.type
_entity_poly.pdbx_seq_one_letter_code
_entity_poly.pdbx_strand_id
1 'polypeptide(L)'
;MGENMTPNSGGTIQNFVTQSKQTHVLLSTAFVYIRDGCGEYKKCKAILDSTSQASFITNSCPNFLGLKRNKINVPVGGLNGATVTVGQHVNTVLSSKNNEFATDIEFSVVPKITDLTPSEQIDITNIQLH
;
A
#
# COMPACT_ATOMS: atom_id res chain seq x y z
N MET A 1 -14.41 58.20 -46.97
CA MET A 1 -14.91 56.81 -46.81
C MET A 1 -13.68 55.93 -46.73
N GLY A 2 -13.29 55.27 -45.65
CA GLY A 2 -13.80 55.14 -44.28
C GLY A 2 -12.79 54.26 -43.53
N GLU A 3 -12.53 54.66 -42.27
CA GLU A 3 -12.30 53.82 -41.08
C GLU A 3 -11.11 52.83 -41.09
N ASN A 4 -10.06 53.06 -40.32
CA ASN A 4 -9.87 53.08 -38.85
C ASN A 4 -9.14 51.81 -38.36
N MET A 5 -8.20 52.10 -37.48
CA MET A 5 -7.25 51.23 -36.78
C MET A 5 -7.95 50.23 -35.85
N THR A 6 -7.47 48.99 -35.78
CA THR A 6 -7.47 48.20 -34.54
C THR A 6 -6.19 47.38 -34.43
N PRO A 7 -5.32 47.62 -33.44
CA PRO A 7 -4.28 46.68 -33.05
C PRO A 7 -4.77 45.92 -31.82
N ASN A 8 -5.21 44.67 -31.96
CA ASN A 8 -5.24 43.79 -30.78
C ASN A 8 -5.36 42.30 -31.12
N SER A 9 -4.31 41.56 -30.79
CA SER A 9 -4.44 40.55 -29.74
C SER A 9 -3.04 40.20 -29.28
N GLY A 10 -2.54 40.94 -28.30
CA GLY A 10 -1.35 40.55 -27.55
C GLY A 10 -1.61 39.17 -26.94
N GLY A 11 -1.02 38.14 -27.54
CA GLY A 11 -1.02 36.80 -26.97
C GLY A 11 -0.19 36.85 -25.69
N THR A 12 -0.86 36.87 -24.54
CA THR A 12 -0.21 36.67 -23.25
C THR A 12 0.39 35.27 -23.25
N ILE A 13 1.72 35.17 -23.39
CA ILE A 13 2.45 33.93 -23.08
C ILE A 13 2.38 33.78 -21.56
N GLN A 14 1.38 33.06 -21.07
CA GLN A 14 1.34 32.60 -19.69
C GLN A 14 2.38 31.48 -19.57
N ASN A 15 3.57 31.79 -19.05
CA ASN A 15 4.51 30.78 -18.59
C ASN A 15 3.89 30.09 -17.37
N PHE A 16 3.20 28.97 -17.59
CA PHE A 16 2.75 28.12 -16.49
C PHE A 16 3.97 27.37 -15.95
N VAL A 17 4.64 27.94 -14.95
CA VAL A 17 5.60 27.18 -14.14
C VAL A 17 4.77 26.20 -13.32
N THR A 18 4.71 24.94 -13.76
CA THR A 18 4.26 23.83 -12.90
C THR A 18 5.26 23.71 -11.76
N GLN A 19 5.03 24.44 -10.68
CA GLN A 19 5.71 24.19 -9.41
C GLN A 19 5.12 22.89 -8.87
N SER A 20 5.79 21.77 -9.15
CA SER A 20 5.38 20.47 -8.61
C SER A 20 5.50 20.55 -7.09
N LYS A 21 4.36 20.68 -6.39
CA LYS A 21 4.33 20.66 -4.93
C LYS A 21 4.79 19.27 -4.50
N GLN A 22 5.99 19.17 -3.93
CA GLN A 22 6.48 17.91 -3.37
C GLN A 22 5.64 17.60 -2.13
N THR A 23 4.80 16.56 -2.23
CA THR A 23 4.00 16.07 -1.11
C THR A 23 4.73 14.90 -0.47
N HIS A 24 5.17 15.05 0.78
CA HIS A 24 5.69 13.94 1.57
C HIS A 24 4.53 13.18 2.20
N VAL A 25 4.52 11.86 2.04
CA VAL A 25 3.54 10.96 2.67
C VAL A 25 4.29 10.10 3.69
N LEU A 26 3.86 10.16 4.95
CA LEU A 26 4.36 9.29 6.00
C LEU A 26 3.52 8.02 6.06
N LEU A 27 4.17 6.87 6.04
CA LEU A 27 3.53 5.57 6.29
C LEU A 27 3.87 5.11 7.71
N SER A 28 2.83 4.82 8.49
CA SER A 28 3.01 4.14 9.77
C SER A 28 3.49 2.71 9.50
N THR A 29 4.62 2.33 10.08
CA THR A 29 5.18 0.98 9.93
C THR A 29 5.53 0.39 11.28
N ALA A 30 5.42 -0.93 11.40
CA ALA A 30 5.76 -1.66 12.60
C ALA A 30 6.51 -2.95 12.26
N PHE A 31 7.25 -3.46 13.24
CA PHE A 31 7.75 -4.83 13.19
C PHE A 31 6.78 -5.76 13.91
N VAL A 32 6.35 -6.79 13.20
CA VAL A 32 5.47 -7.84 13.70
C VAL A 32 6.18 -9.18 13.58
N TYR A 33 5.73 -10.17 14.34
CA TYR A 33 6.30 -11.52 14.33
C TYR A 33 5.24 -12.48 13.80
N ILE A 34 5.53 -13.12 12.67
CA ILE A 34 4.59 -14.03 12.00
C ILE A 34 5.09 -15.46 12.17
N ARG A 35 4.23 -16.35 12.60
CA ARG A 35 4.54 -17.78 12.69
C ARG A 35 4.70 -18.37 11.30
N ASP A 36 5.80 -19.08 11.07
CA ASP A 36 6.13 -19.71 9.81
C ASP A 36 5.54 -21.13 9.71
N GLY A 37 5.75 -21.79 8.56
CA GLY A 37 5.29 -23.16 8.32
C GLY A 37 5.92 -24.22 9.23
N CYS A 38 7.05 -23.91 9.88
CA CYS A 38 7.73 -24.78 10.84
C CYS A 38 7.29 -24.50 12.29
N GLY A 39 6.51 -23.44 12.53
CA GLY A 39 6.05 -23.03 13.85
C GLY A 39 6.93 -22.00 14.55
N GLU A 40 7.96 -21.48 13.89
CA GLU A 40 8.83 -20.43 14.43
C GLU A 40 8.33 -19.03 14.07
N TYR A 41 8.60 -18.04 14.92
CA TYR A 41 8.24 -16.65 14.64
C TYR A 41 9.33 -15.93 13.84
N LYS A 42 8.97 -15.36 12.69
CA LYS A 42 9.85 -14.55 11.85
C LYS A 42 9.44 -13.08 11.89
N LYS A 43 10.43 -12.22 12.07
CA LYS A 43 10.24 -10.76 12.11
C LYS A 43 9.92 -10.24 10.70
N CYS A 44 8.79 -9.56 10.57
CA CYS A 44 8.31 -8.96 9.33
C CYS A 44 8.07 -7.46 9.52
N LYS A 45 8.25 -6.66 8.47
CA LYS A 45 7.88 -5.24 8.46
C LYS A 45 6.47 -5.12 7.88
N ALA A 46 5.58 -4.43 8.59
CA ALA A 46 4.21 -4.20 8.20
C ALA A 46 3.93 -2.69 8.08
N ILE A 47 2.96 -2.34 7.25
CA ILE A 47 2.32 -1.02 7.24
C ILE A 47 1.09 -1.15 8.16
N LEU A 48 0.92 -0.19 9.06
CA LEU A 48 -0.26 -0.12 9.93
C LEU A 48 -1.33 0.73 9.26
N ASP A 49 -2.44 0.10 8.91
CA ASP A 49 -3.62 0.76 8.36
C ASP A 49 -4.85 0.38 9.20
N SER A 50 -5.27 1.29 10.07
CA SER A 50 -6.45 1.10 10.93
C SER A 50 -7.77 1.25 10.17
N THR A 51 -7.75 1.73 8.93
CA THR A 51 -8.94 1.95 8.11
C THR A 51 -9.25 0.80 7.16
N SER A 52 -8.31 -0.14 7.01
CA SER A 52 -8.51 -1.35 6.22
C SER A 52 -9.40 -2.36 6.96
N GLN A 53 -10.39 -2.92 6.25
CA GLN A 53 -11.21 -4.04 6.75
C GLN A 53 -10.54 -5.42 6.58
N ALA A 54 -9.42 -5.48 5.87
CA ALA A 54 -8.69 -6.72 5.58
C ALA A 54 -7.19 -6.53 5.75
N SER A 55 -6.48 -7.63 6.04
CA SER A 55 -5.02 -7.65 6.10
C SER A 55 -4.44 -8.22 4.81
N PHE A 56 -3.32 -7.66 4.36
CA PHE A 56 -2.68 -8.03 3.10
C PHE A 56 -1.24 -8.48 3.32
N ILE A 57 -0.80 -9.44 2.51
CA ILE A 57 0.58 -9.93 2.50
C ILE A 57 1.10 -10.00 1.08
N THR A 58 2.35 -9.62 0.86
CA THR A 58 2.96 -9.69 -0.47
C THR A 58 3.18 -11.14 -0.88
N ASN A 59 3.13 -11.42 -2.18
CA ASN A 59 3.40 -12.75 -2.75
C ASN A 59 4.73 -13.37 -2.31
N SER A 60 5.75 -12.57 -2.01
CA SER A 60 7.06 -13.09 -1.57
C SER A 60 7.05 -13.59 -0.12
N CYS A 61 6.21 -13.01 0.75
CA CYS A 61 6.29 -13.26 2.18
C CYS A 61 5.79 -14.67 2.58
N PRO A 62 4.66 -15.21 2.07
CA PRO A 62 4.30 -16.61 2.31
C PRO A 62 5.35 -17.60 1.85
N ASN A 63 6.06 -17.33 0.75
CA ASN A 63 7.15 -18.19 0.29
C ASN A 63 8.33 -18.15 1.27
N PHE A 64 8.71 -16.95 1.73
CA PHE A 64 9.74 -16.76 2.73
C PHE A 64 9.39 -17.47 4.06
N LEU A 65 8.13 -17.42 4.46
CA LEU A 65 7.62 -18.04 5.69
C LEU A 65 7.26 -19.53 5.51
N GLY A 66 7.39 -20.10 4.32
CA GLY A 66 6.96 -21.48 4.06
C GLY A 66 5.46 -21.74 4.33
N LEU A 67 4.61 -20.72 4.21
CA LEU A 67 3.18 -20.81 4.50
C LEU A 67 2.42 -21.41 3.31
N LYS A 68 1.47 -22.31 3.61
CA LYS A 68 0.55 -22.85 2.63
C LYS A 68 -0.44 -21.78 2.18
N ARG A 69 -0.62 -21.65 0.86
CA ARG A 69 -1.61 -20.77 0.26
C ARG A 69 -2.90 -21.50 -0.02
N ASN A 70 -4.00 -20.90 0.38
CA ASN A 70 -5.34 -21.39 0.12
C ASN A 70 -5.94 -20.58 -1.03
N LYS A 71 -6.58 -21.27 -1.99
CA LYS A 71 -7.30 -20.62 -3.10
C LYS A 71 -8.74 -20.34 -2.67
N ILE A 72 -9.23 -19.15 -2.94
CA ILE A 72 -10.65 -18.83 -2.87
C ILE A 72 -11.17 -18.74 -4.30
N ASN A 73 -12.18 -19.55 -4.61
CA ASN A 73 -12.99 -19.36 -5.80
C ASN A 73 -14.13 -18.41 -5.41
N VAL A 74 -13.93 -17.09 -5.52
CA VAL A 74 -15.04 -16.14 -5.38
C VAL A 74 -15.68 -15.98 -6.75
N PRO A 75 -16.95 -16.39 -6.96
CA PRO A 75 -17.68 -16.01 -8.15
C PRO A 75 -18.06 -14.53 -8.03
N VAL A 76 -17.35 -13.66 -8.76
CA VAL A 76 -17.78 -12.27 -8.95
C VAL A 76 -18.68 -12.24 -10.19
N GLY A 77 -20.00 -12.19 -9.96
CA GLY A 77 -20.97 -12.12 -11.04
C GLY A 77 -20.98 -10.74 -11.70
N GLY A 78 -20.54 -10.66 -12.97
CA GLY A 78 -20.67 -9.47 -13.81
C GLY A 78 -21.11 -9.86 -15.22
N LEU A 79 -22.36 -9.54 -15.56
CA LEU A 79 -23.02 -9.30 -16.86
C LEU A 79 -22.57 -9.98 -18.18
N ASN A 80 -21.63 -10.92 -18.22
CA ASN A 80 -21.27 -11.63 -19.45
C ASN A 80 -20.63 -13.02 -19.25
N GLY A 81 -20.90 -13.67 -18.10
CA GLY A 81 -20.52 -15.08 -17.90
C GLY A 81 -19.02 -15.39 -17.74
N ALA A 82 -18.15 -14.37 -17.66
CA ALA A 82 -16.74 -14.56 -17.35
C ALA A 82 -16.49 -14.41 -15.84
N THR A 83 -16.24 -15.53 -15.18
CA THR A 83 -15.99 -15.59 -13.73
C THR A 83 -14.60 -16.18 -13.47
N VAL A 84 -13.57 -15.35 -13.27
CA VAL A 84 -12.34 -15.80 -12.58
C VAL A 84 -11.63 -14.63 -11.90
N THR A 85 -11.71 -14.58 -10.57
CA THR A 85 -10.61 -14.03 -9.75
C THR A 85 -10.31 -15.05 -8.65
N VAL A 86 -9.28 -15.88 -8.85
CA VAL A 86 -8.80 -16.79 -7.80
C VAL A 86 -7.94 -15.98 -6.84
N GLY A 87 -8.54 -15.46 -5.78
CA GLY A 87 -7.80 -14.87 -4.67
C GLY A 87 -7.02 -15.94 -3.91
N GLN A 88 -5.80 -15.64 -3.49
CA GLN A 88 -5.05 -16.48 -2.55
C GLN A 88 -5.10 -15.85 -1.17
N HIS A 89 -5.27 -16.66 -0.13
CA HIS A 89 -5.14 -16.24 1.26
C HIS A 89 -4.20 -17.18 2.02
N VAL A 90 -3.70 -16.70 3.15
CA VAL A 90 -2.92 -17.48 4.10
C VAL A 90 -3.42 -17.20 5.51
N ASN A 91 -3.43 -18.24 6.34
CA ASN A 91 -3.82 -18.15 7.74
C ASN A 91 -2.59 -18.46 8.59
N THR A 92 -2.31 -17.64 9.58
CA THR A 92 -1.16 -17.79 10.47
C THR A 92 -1.40 -17.04 11.78
N VAL A 93 -0.44 -17.10 12.70
CA VAL A 93 -0.44 -16.35 13.96
C VAL A 93 0.48 -15.14 13.82
N LEU A 94 -0.06 -13.96 14.12
CA LEU A 94 0.69 -12.73 14.32
C LEU A 94 0.91 -12.52 15.81
N SER A 95 2.12 -12.08 16.18
CA SER A 95 2.53 -11.86 17.56
C SER A 95 3.29 -10.54 17.74
N SER A 96 3.23 -10.01 18.95
CA SER A 96 4.14 -8.97 19.44
C SER A 96 5.56 -9.54 19.63
N LYS A 97 6.55 -8.67 19.82
CA LYS A 97 7.97 -9.05 19.96
C LYS A 97 8.25 -10.06 21.08
N ASN A 98 7.52 -9.97 22.17
CA ASN A 98 7.67 -10.75 23.39
C ASN A 98 6.58 -11.82 23.54
N ASN A 99 5.72 -12.01 22.52
CA ASN A 99 4.58 -12.91 22.57
C ASN A 99 3.57 -12.62 23.70
N GLU A 100 3.55 -11.40 24.25
CA GLU A 100 2.50 -10.97 25.19
C GLU A 100 1.14 -10.83 24.51
N PHE A 101 1.13 -10.56 23.21
CA PHE A 101 -0.05 -10.56 22.37
C PHE A 101 0.17 -11.48 21.17
N ALA A 102 -0.78 -12.36 20.90
CA ALA A 102 -0.82 -13.15 19.69
C ALA A 102 -2.27 -13.34 19.23
N THR A 103 -2.48 -13.36 17.92
CA THR A 103 -3.80 -13.57 17.31
C THR A 103 -3.66 -14.36 16.02
N ASP A 104 -4.64 -15.22 15.75
CA ASP A 104 -4.84 -15.75 14.40
C ASP A 104 -5.19 -14.59 13.47
N ILE A 105 -4.63 -14.62 12.26
CA ILE A 105 -4.83 -13.62 11.24
C ILE A 105 -4.92 -14.28 9.87
N GLU A 106 -5.82 -13.77 9.04
CA GLU A 106 -5.91 -14.11 7.63
C GLU A 106 -5.36 -12.96 6.79
N PHE A 107 -4.46 -13.28 5.86
CA PHE A 107 -3.96 -12.34 4.88
C PHE A 107 -4.44 -12.69 3.49
N SER A 108 -4.99 -11.71 2.78
CA SER A 108 -5.13 -11.77 1.33
C SER A 108 -3.77 -11.56 0.67
N VAL A 109 -3.38 -12.47 -0.23
CA VAL A 109 -2.10 -12.43 -0.92
C VAL A 109 -2.21 -11.51 -2.14
N VAL A 110 -1.36 -10.48 -2.17
CA VAL A 110 -1.30 -9.48 -3.24
C VAL A 110 0.11 -9.38 -3.83
N PRO A 111 0.27 -8.99 -5.11
CA PRO A 111 1.60 -8.80 -5.69
C PRO A 111 2.39 -7.67 -5.01
N LYS A 112 1.69 -6.61 -4.58
CA LYS A 112 2.27 -5.41 -3.99
C LYS A 112 1.24 -4.75 -3.07
N ILE A 113 1.70 -4.16 -1.96
CA ILE A 113 0.82 -3.45 -0.99
C ILE A 113 0.79 -1.95 -1.26
N THR A 114 1.94 -1.34 -1.59
CA THR A 114 2.02 0.09 -1.91
C THR A 114 3.13 0.34 -2.93
N ASP A 115 2.91 1.31 -3.82
CA ASP A 115 3.92 1.86 -4.74
C ASP A 115 4.89 2.83 -4.07
N LEU A 116 4.66 3.17 -2.80
CA LEU A 116 5.48 4.12 -2.05
C LEU A 116 6.82 3.48 -1.65
N THR A 117 7.88 3.87 -2.35
CA THR A 117 9.25 3.69 -1.89
C THR A 117 9.65 4.90 -1.03
N PRO A 118 10.30 4.71 0.13
CA PRO A 118 10.85 5.84 0.89
C PRO A 118 11.83 6.58 -0.01
N SER A 119 11.45 7.78 -0.44
CA SER A 119 12.26 8.59 -1.36
C SER A 119 13.36 9.35 -0.62
N GLU A 120 13.17 9.62 0.67
CA GLU A 120 14.03 10.51 1.46
C GLU A 120 14.09 10.08 2.93
N GLN A 121 15.22 10.33 3.58
CA GLN A 121 15.32 10.28 5.04
C GLN A 121 14.82 11.61 5.60
N ILE A 122 13.87 11.55 6.53
CA ILE A 122 13.37 12.73 7.23
C ILE A 122 14.20 12.89 8.50
N ASP A 123 14.79 14.07 8.69
CA ASP A 123 15.46 14.42 9.94
C ASP A 123 14.42 14.54 11.05
N ILE A 124 14.49 13.62 12.01
CA ILE A 124 13.54 13.51 13.11
C ILE A 124 14.00 14.27 14.36
N THR A 125 15.15 14.94 14.34
CA THR A 125 15.73 15.62 15.51
C THR A 125 14.84 16.69 16.12
N ASN A 126 13.96 17.31 15.31
CA ASN A 126 13.03 18.36 15.75
C ASN A 126 11.55 17.92 15.70
N ILE A 127 11.25 16.62 15.58
CA ILE A 127 9.87 16.15 15.64
C ILE A 127 9.40 16.14 17.09
N GLN A 128 8.47 17.05 17.43
CA GLN A 128 7.75 17.02 18.69
C GLN A 128 6.51 16.15 18.55
N LEU A 129 6.52 14.99 19.22
CA LEU A 129 5.34 14.17 19.42
C LEU A 129 4.65 14.66 20.70
N HIS A 130 3.44 15.19 20.58
CA HIS A 130 2.59 15.59 21.71
C HIS A 130 1.81 14.42 22.28
#